data_AF-A0A2W4M5Z5-F1
#
_entry.id   AF-A0A2W4M5Z5-F1
#
_cell.length_a   1.000
_cell.length_b   1.000
_cell.length_c   1.000
_cell.angle_alpha   90.00
_cell.angle_beta   90.00
_cell.angle_gamma   90.00
#
_symmetry.space_group_name_H-M   'P 1'
#
loop_
_entity.id
_entity.type
_entity.pdbx_description
1 polymer ?
#
loop_
_entity_poly.entity_id
_entity_poly.type
_entity_poly.pdbx_seq_one_letter_code
_entity_poly.pdbx_strand_id
1 'polypeptide(L)'
;MPYTDAQMAVVGRWDLVVQTPGGEQPAWLEIERSGFQTLVGRFVGWHGSARPIARVDVDESGLRFAIPPQFERGNGDLTVQGRLEGDQLRGTMVLPDGAQA
;
A
#
# COMPACT_ATOMS: atom_id res chain seq x y z
N MET A 1 4.63 11.26 -20.02
CA MET A 1 5.31 12.16 -19.07
C MET A 1 6.25 11.31 -18.23
N PRO A 2 7.43 11.80 -17.86
CA PRO A 2 8.28 11.12 -16.87
C PRO A 2 7.58 11.08 -15.50
N TYR A 3 8.04 10.20 -14.61
CA TYR A 3 7.58 10.16 -13.22
C TYR A 3 7.79 11.52 -12.54
N THR A 4 6.84 11.94 -11.72
CA THR A 4 6.98 13.13 -10.87
C THR A 4 7.93 12.86 -9.72
N ASP A 5 8.47 13.91 -9.10
CA ASP A 5 9.30 13.78 -7.90
C ASP A 5 8.55 13.07 -6.76
N ALA A 6 7.25 13.36 -6.61
CA ALA A 6 6.39 12.68 -5.63
C ALA A 6 6.26 11.18 -5.90
N GLN A 7 6.10 10.78 -7.17
CA GLN A 7 6.08 9.37 -7.57
C GLN A 7 7.42 8.69 -7.30
N MET A 8 8.53 9.36 -7.59
CA MET A 8 9.86 8.83 -7.36
C MET A 8 10.20 8.71 -5.87
N ALA A 9 9.69 9.61 -5.03
CA ALA A 9 9.95 9.62 -3.59
C ALA A 9 9.34 8.41 -2.85
N VAL A 10 8.26 7.82 -3.38
CA VAL A 10 7.62 6.64 -2.77
C VAL A 10 8.15 5.30 -3.31
N VAL A 11 8.95 5.31 -4.38
CA VAL A 11 9.56 4.10 -4.94
C VAL A 11 10.60 3.55 -3.97
N GLY A 12 10.45 2.28 -3.61
CA GLY A 12 11.32 1.64 -2.65
C GLY A 12 10.63 0.52 -1.90
N ARG A 13 11.27 0.08 -0.82
CA ARG A 13 10.75 -0.91 0.12
C ARG A 13 10.51 -0.24 1.46
N TRP A 14 9.37 -0.54 2.03
CA TRP A 14 8.87 0.04 3.25
C TRP A 14 8.52 -1.09 4.22
N ASP A 15 9.19 -1.08 5.37
CA ASP A 15 8.76 -1.85 6.52
C ASP A 15 7.64 -1.07 7.23
N LEU A 16 6.52 -1.75 7.46
CA LEU A 16 5.31 -1.14 8.00
C LEU A 16 4.90 -1.82 9.30
N VAL A 17 4.36 -1.02 10.20
CA VAL A 17 3.66 -1.48 11.40
C VAL A 17 2.20 -1.09 11.24
N VAL A 18 1.32 -2.10 11.22
CA VAL A 18 -0.13 -1.91 11.12
C VAL A 18 -0.74 -2.04 12.51
N GLN A 19 -1.57 -1.08 12.88
CA GLN A 19 -2.28 -1.08 14.16
C GLN A 19 -3.63 -1.78 13.99
N THR A 20 -3.74 -3.01 14.48
CA THR A 20 -5.00 -3.76 14.41
C THR A 20 -5.67 -3.83 15.79
N PRO A 21 -6.97 -4.16 15.88
CA PRO A 21 -7.61 -4.45 17.17
C PRO A 21 -6.92 -5.58 17.96
N GLY A 22 -6.20 -6.47 17.26
CA GLY A 22 -5.40 -7.55 17.86
C GLY A 22 -3.97 -7.16 18.24
N GLY A 23 -3.61 -5.88 18.13
CA GLY A 23 -2.27 -5.35 18.38
C GLY A 23 -1.49 -4.99 17.11
N GLU A 24 -0.22 -4.62 17.31
CA GLU A 24 0.71 -4.29 16.23
C GLU A 24 1.03 -5.51 15.38
N GLN A 25 0.93 -5.34 14.06
CA GLN A 25 1.19 -6.38 13.08
C GLN A 25 2.23 -5.91 12.08
N PRO A 26 3.24 -6.74 11.75
CA PRO A 26 4.22 -6.38 10.73
C PRO A 26 3.61 -6.49 9.33
N ALA A 27 4.02 -5.58 8.45
CA ALA A 27 3.73 -5.63 7.03
C ALA A 27 4.92 -5.08 6.23
N TRP A 28 4.96 -5.37 4.93
CA TRP A 28 5.89 -4.69 4.02
C TRP A 28 5.19 -4.28 2.73
N LEU A 29 5.68 -3.18 2.17
CA LEU A 29 5.24 -2.62 0.92
C LEU A 29 6.47 -2.39 0.02
N GLU A 30 6.40 -2.90 -1.19
CA GLU A 30 7.36 -2.61 -2.24
C GLU A 30 6.65 -1.84 -3.35
N ILE A 31 7.20 -0.69 -3.75
CA ILE A 31 6.71 0.13 -4.86
C ILE A 31 7.81 0.22 -5.91
N GLU A 32 7.48 -0.14 -7.15
CA GLU A 32 8.39 -0.20 -8.28
C GLU A 32 7.83 0.54 -9.49
N ARG A 33 8.73 0.97 -10.38
CA ARG A 33 8.37 1.53 -11.68
C ARG A 33 8.01 0.41 -12.64
N SER A 34 6.88 0.57 -13.32
CA SER A 34 6.44 -0.26 -14.44
C SER A 34 6.32 0.59 -15.70
N GLY A 35 7.30 0.44 -16.59
CA GLY A 35 7.39 1.28 -17.79
C GLY A 35 7.59 2.77 -17.46
N PHE A 36 6.98 3.63 -18.26
CA PHE A 36 7.26 5.08 -18.25
C PHE A 36 6.37 5.90 -17.31
N GLN A 37 5.25 5.37 -16.84
CA GLN A 37 4.21 6.18 -16.19
C GLN A 37 3.37 5.45 -15.14
N THR A 38 3.72 4.22 -14.76
CA THR A 38 2.88 3.41 -13.87
C THR A 38 3.73 2.87 -12.73
N LEU A 39 3.30 3.12 -11.50
CA LEU A 39 3.87 2.47 -10.33
C LEU A 39 3.07 1.21 -10.06
N VAL A 40 3.77 0.11 -9.79
CA VAL A 40 3.23 -1.19 -9.36
C VAL A 40 3.87 -1.57 -8.05
N GLY A 41 3.44 -2.66 -7.44
CA GLY A 41 4.06 -3.06 -6.18
C GLY A 41 3.67 -4.42 -5.67
N ARG A 42 4.09 -4.69 -4.44
CA ARG A 42 3.71 -5.86 -3.65
C ARG A 42 3.42 -5.43 -2.23
N PHE A 43 2.40 -6.03 -1.65
CA PHE A 43 2.06 -5.86 -0.25
C PHE A 43 1.93 -7.22 0.43
N VAL A 44 2.57 -7.36 1.58
CA VAL A 44 2.34 -8.50 2.47
C VAL A 44 1.92 -7.95 3.81
N GLY A 45 0.75 -8.38 4.27
CA GLY A 45 0.34 -8.21 5.66
C GLY A 45 0.78 -9.39 6.53
N TRP A 46 0.37 -9.38 7.80
CA TRP A 46 0.72 -10.41 8.79
C TRP A 46 0.21 -11.82 8.47
N HIS A 47 -0.71 -11.97 7.52
CA HIS A 47 -1.14 -13.28 7.01
C HIS A 47 -0.12 -13.94 6.04
N GLY A 48 0.99 -13.25 5.73
CA GLY A 48 2.17 -13.86 5.09
C GLY A 48 2.11 -14.05 3.58
N SER A 49 1.04 -13.61 2.89
CA SER A 49 0.93 -13.75 1.43
C SER A 49 1.33 -12.46 0.70
N ALA A 50 2.21 -12.61 -0.31
CA ALA A 50 2.61 -11.52 -1.21
C ALA A 50 1.53 -11.24 -2.24
N ARG A 51 0.90 -10.08 -2.10
CA ARG A 51 -0.21 -9.66 -2.93
C ARG A 51 0.26 -8.60 -3.93
N PRO A 52 0.09 -8.84 -5.24
CA PRO A 52 0.50 -7.88 -6.25
C PRO A 52 -0.40 -6.65 -6.21
N ILE A 53 0.21 -5.48 -6.36
CA ILE A 53 -0.47 -4.20 -6.55
C ILE A 53 -0.36 -3.85 -8.03
N ALA A 54 -1.50 -3.86 -8.73
CA ALA A 54 -1.54 -3.59 -10.17
C ALA A 54 -1.23 -2.12 -10.51
N ARG A 55 -1.53 -1.20 -9.59
CA ARG A 55 -1.31 0.23 -9.77
C ARG A 55 -1.23 0.95 -8.41
N VAL A 56 -0.25 1.82 -8.26
CA VAL A 56 -0.17 2.81 -7.18
C VAL A 56 -0.40 4.18 -7.79
N ASP A 57 -1.45 4.87 -7.35
CA ASP A 57 -1.66 6.27 -7.71
C ASP A 57 -0.96 7.16 -6.68
N VAL A 58 -0.30 8.20 -7.15
CA VAL A 58 0.37 9.20 -6.30
C VAL A 58 -0.02 10.58 -6.81
N ASP A 59 -0.56 11.40 -5.93
CA ASP A 59 -0.94 12.79 -6.18
C ASP A 59 -0.60 13.66 -4.96
N GLU A 60 -1.10 14.90 -4.92
CA GLU A 60 -0.85 15.84 -3.82
C GLU A 60 -1.39 15.35 -2.46
N SER A 61 -2.39 14.48 -2.47
CA SER A 61 -2.98 13.90 -1.26
C SER A 61 -2.19 12.73 -0.68
N GLY A 62 -1.26 12.17 -1.46
CA GLY A 62 -0.42 11.04 -1.07
C GLY A 62 -0.47 9.90 -2.08
N LEU A 63 -0.25 8.67 -1.59
CA LEU A 63 -0.34 7.45 -2.37
C LEU A 63 -1.60 6.67 -2.02
N ARG A 64 -2.17 5.98 -3.02
CA ARG A 64 -3.28 5.03 -2.84
C ARG A 64 -3.11 3.81 -3.72
N PHE A 65 -3.55 2.67 -3.22
CA PHE A 65 -3.70 1.45 -4.00
C PHE A 65 -4.80 0.55 -3.44
N ALA A 66 -5.25 -0.40 -4.27
CA ALA A 66 -6.24 -1.40 -3.90
C ALA A 66 -5.76 -2.80 -4.30
N ILE A 67 -6.13 -3.79 -3.49
CA ILE A 67 -5.86 -5.21 -3.74
C ILE A 67 -7.20 -5.95 -3.68
N PRO A 68 -7.60 -6.64 -4.76
CA PRO A 68 -8.84 -7.40 -4.78
C PRO A 68 -8.88 -8.47 -3.68
N PRO A 69 -10.07 -8.88 -3.23
CA PRO A 69 -10.23 -9.93 -2.23
C PRO A 69 -9.59 -11.24 -2.72
N GLN A 70 -8.78 -11.87 -1.86
CA GLN A 70 -8.07 -13.12 -2.18
C GLN A 70 -8.10 -14.12 -1.02
N PHE A 71 -7.62 -13.73 0.15
CA PHE A 71 -7.43 -14.62 1.31
C PHE A 71 -8.21 -14.18 2.55
N GLU A 72 -8.40 -12.88 2.77
CA GLU A 72 -9.19 -12.37 3.88
C GLU A 72 -10.69 -12.61 3.70
N ARG A 73 -11.41 -12.67 4.82
CA ARG A 73 -12.88 -12.72 4.81
C ARG A 73 -13.42 -11.37 4.34
N GLY A 74 -14.45 -11.41 3.50
CA GLY A 74 -15.10 -10.21 2.97
C GLY A 74 -15.07 -10.17 1.45
N ASN A 75 -15.85 -9.25 0.88
CA ASN A 75 -16.00 -9.08 -0.56
C ASN A 75 -15.46 -7.72 -1.04
N GLY A 76 -14.91 -6.90 -0.14
CA GLY A 76 -14.31 -5.62 -0.47
C GLY A 76 -12.86 -5.75 -0.90
N ASP A 77 -12.36 -4.72 -1.58
CA ASP A 77 -10.93 -4.58 -1.83
C ASP A 77 -10.22 -4.16 -0.55
N LEU A 78 -9.02 -4.67 -0.32
CA LEU A 78 -8.11 -4.05 0.63
C LEU A 78 -7.64 -2.74 0.02
N THR A 79 -7.91 -1.62 0.68
CA THR A 79 -7.47 -0.30 0.22
C THR A 79 -6.48 0.30 1.18
N VAL A 80 -5.43 0.93 0.66
CA VAL A 80 -4.43 1.65 1.45
C VAL A 80 -4.37 3.08 0.94
N GLN A 81 -4.36 4.02 1.87
CA GLN A 81 -4.10 5.44 1.61
C GLN A 81 -2.99 5.88 2.56
N GLY A 82 -1.94 6.48 2.02
CA GLY A 82 -0.82 6.92 2.82
C GLY A 82 -0.17 8.19 2.30
N ARG A 83 0.63 8.82 3.12
CA ARG A 83 1.40 10.01 2.80
C ARG A 83 2.84 9.79 3.23
N LEU A 84 3.75 10.25 2.38
CA LEU A 84 5.17 10.32 2.70
C LEU A 84 5.42 11.57 3.56
N GLU A 85 5.91 11.35 4.78
CA GLU A 85 6.28 12.38 5.76
C GLU A 85 7.77 12.23 6.07
N GLY A 86 8.62 12.95 5.33
CA GLY A 86 10.06 12.76 5.38
C GLY A 86 10.42 11.36 4.86
N ASP A 87 11.02 10.53 5.71
CA ASP A 87 11.41 9.15 5.39
C ASP A 87 10.41 8.12 5.96
N GLN A 88 9.19 8.54 6.34
CA GLN A 88 8.15 7.65 6.87
C GLN A 88 6.91 7.64 5.99
N LEU A 89 6.38 6.44 5.75
CA LEU A 89 5.06 6.27 5.16
C LEU A 89 4.02 6.08 6.26
N ARG A 90 3.02 6.98 6.30
CA ARG A 90 1.92 6.92 7.28
C ARG A 90 0.59 6.93 6.57
N GLY A 91 -0.37 6.19 7.08
CA GLY A 91 -1.63 6.04 6.37
C GLY A 91 -2.65 5.22 7.13
N THR A 92 -3.73 4.92 6.43
CA THR A 92 -4.78 4.02 6.87
C THR A 92 -4.99 2.91 5.85
N MET A 93 -5.48 1.79 6.34
CA MET A 93 -5.85 0.63 5.55
C MET A 93 -7.28 0.22 5.87
N VAL A 94 -8.04 -0.12 4.84
CA VAL A 94 -9.34 -0.77 4.98
C VAL A 94 -9.19 -2.21 4.51
N LEU A 95 -9.53 -3.14 5.39
CA LEU A 95 -9.52 -4.57 5.10
C LEU A 95 -10.77 -5.00 4.30
N PRO A 96 -10.74 -6.16 3.63
CA PRO A 96 -11.88 -6.68 2.86
C PRO A 96 -13.20 -6.86 3.63
N ASP A 97 -13.15 -6.97 4.96
CA ASP A 97 -14.30 -7.04 5.87
C ASP A 97 -14.82 -5.65 6.32
N GLY A 98 -14.17 -4.57 5.89
CA GLY A 98 -14.49 -3.19 6.23
C GLY A 98 -13.81 -2.67 7.49
N ALA A 99 -13.01 -3.49 8.18
CA ALA A 99 -12.24 -3.02 9.33
C ALA A 99 -11.16 -2.02 8.91
N GLN A 100 -10.97 -0.97 9.70
CA GLN A 100 -9.92 0.03 9.50
C GLN A 100 -8.73 -0.26 10.41
N ALA A 101 -7.52 -0.08 9.87
CA ALA A 101 -6.24 -0.28 10.54
C ALA A 101 -5.22 0.80 10.13
#